data_AF-A0A8H6M5H6-F1
#
_entry.id   AF-A0A8H6M5H6-F1
#
_cell.length_a   1.000
_cell.length_b   1.000
_cell.length_c   1.000
_cell.angle_alpha   90.00
_cell.angle_beta   90.00
_cell.angle_gamma   90.00
#
_symmetry.space_group_name_H-M   'P 1'
#
loop_
_entity.id
_entity.type
_entity.pdbx_description
1 polymer ?
#
loop_
_entity_poly.entity_id
_entity_poly.type
_entity_poly.pdbx_seq_one_letter_code
_entity_poly.pdbx_strand_id
1 'polypeptide(L)'
;MRFTSNLTAILALLSSTASVFAVDHLRTSTGPNGVSGGTWTTSNGAVYGNLNVNEGCRTLAVPGMTDFCIDWANRRAHFYFEGQGKRCMRQTTSDSYNCNGGTCHRGEWDEVFCNWRVAGEKEGE
;
A
#
# COMPACT_ATOMS: atom_id res chain seq x y z
N MET A 1 -39.22 -37.36 39.14
CA MET A 1 -38.13 -36.76 38.34
C MET A 1 -38.51 -35.34 37.98
N ARG A 2 -37.75 -34.33 38.40
CA ARG A 2 -37.91 -32.94 37.97
C ARG A 2 -36.56 -32.48 37.44
N PHE A 3 -36.49 -32.20 36.14
CA PHE A 3 -35.34 -31.58 35.49
C PHE A 3 -35.88 -30.52 34.55
N THR A 4 -35.69 -29.25 34.88
CA THR A 4 -35.62 -28.17 33.89
C THR A 4 -34.71 -27.08 34.44
N SER A 5 -33.41 -27.28 34.26
CA SER A 5 -32.44 -26.19 34.17
C SER A 5 -32.50 -25.60 32.75
N ASN A 6 -32.00 -24.37 32.59
CA ASN A 6 -31.23 -23.84 31.45
C ASN A 6 -31.71 -22.43 31.07
N LEU A 7 -30.95 -21.43 31.53
CA LEU A 7 -29.82 -20.79 30.84
C LEU A 7 -30.31 -19.73 29.84
N THR A 8 -30.49 -18.53 30.35
CA THR A 8 -30.62 -17.28 29.58
C THR A 8 -29.30 -17.04 28.86
N ALA A 9 -29.27 -17.29 27.55
CA ALA A 9 -28.13 -16.95 26.70
C ALA A 9 -28.06 -15.42 26.53
N ILE A 10 -27.02 -14.79 27.07
CA ILE A 10 -26.70 -13.39 26.82
C ILE A 10 -26.05 -13.31 25.45
N LEU A 11 -26.77 -12.77 24.47
CA LEU A 11 -26.25 -12.53 23.13
C LEU A 11 -25.52 -11.18 23.13
N ALA A 12 -24.20 -11.20 23.30
CA ALA A 12 -23.37 -10.01 23.13
C ALA A 12 -23.23 -9.72 21.62
N LEU A 13 -23.91 -8.67 21.15
CA LEU A 13 -23.74 -8.12 19.81
C LEU A 13 -22.37 -7.42 19.74
N LEU A 14 -21.37 -8.06 19.11
CA LEU A 14 -20.15 -7.38 18.70
C LEU A 14 -20.50 -6.49 17.49
N SER A 15 -20.83 -5.23 17.76
CA SER A 15 -20.83 -4.18 16.74
C SER A 15 -19.38 -3.94 16.30
N SER A 16 -19.00 -4.58 15.19
CA SER A 16 -17.74 -4.32 14.49
C SER A 16 -17.87 -2.94 13.84
N THR A 17 -17.31 -1.92 14.48
CA THR A 17 -17.02 -0.68 13.77
C THR A 17 -15.98 -1.02 12.71
N ALA A 18 -16.40 -1.08 11.45
CA ALA A 18 -15.49 -1.08 10.33
C ALA A 18 -14.78 0.28 10.35
N SER A 19 -13.66 0.37 11.06
CA SER A 19 -12.68 1.41 10.82
C SER A 19 -12.24 1.21 9.38
N VAL A 20 -12.84 1.96 8.45
CA VAL A 20 -12.22 2.17 7.15
C VAL A 20 -10.98 2.97 7.47
N PHE A 21 -9.89 2.29 7.83
CA PHE A 21 -8.58 2.88 7.75
C PHE A 21 -8.48 3.28 6.29
N ALA A 22 -8.64 4.57 6.01
CA ALA A 22 -8.31 5.04 4.69
C ALA A 22 -6.80 4.78 4.56
N VAL A 23 -6.46 3.90 3.64
CA VAL A 23 -5.09 3.43 3.41
C VAL A 23 -4.53 4.27 2.28
N ASP A 24 -3.24 4.62 2.33
CA ASP A 24 -2.63 5.33 1.21
C ASP A 24 -2.59 4.40 -0.02
N HIS A 25 -2.81 4.95 -1.20
CA HIS A 25 -2.87 4.19 -2.45
C HIS A 25 -1.97 4.81 -3.51
N LEU A 26 -1.21 3.99 -4.24
CA LEU A 26 -0.38 4.44 -5.34
C LEU A 26 -0.86 3.83 -6.66
N ARG A 27 -1.15 4.68 -7.64
CA ARG A 27 -1.35 4.28 -9.04
C ARG A 27 -0.09 4.58 -9.84
N THR A 28 0.43 3.60 -10.55
CA THR A 28 1.63 3.73 -11.38
C THR A 28 1.33 3.50 -12.85
N SER A 29 2.12 4.14 -13.70
CA SER A 29 2.12 3.95 -15.15
C SER A 29 3.56 3.85 -15.65
N THR A 30 3.91 2.75 -16.31
CA THR A 30 5.24 2.53 -16.91
C THR A 30 5.14 2.60 -18.42
N GLY A 31 5.97 3.46 -19.03
CA GLY A 31 6.08 3.61 -20.47
C GLY A 31 7.02 2.58 -21.11
N PRO A 32 7.03 2.49 -22.46
CA PRO A 32 7.86 1.55 -23.21
C PRO A 32 9.37 1.76 -23.01
N ASN A 33 9.79 2.95 -22.58
CA ASN A 33 11.19 3.27 -22.27
C ASN A 33 11.59 3.00 -20.81
N GLY A 34 10.75 2.30 -20.03
CA GLY A 34 11.02 1.99 -18.62
C GLY A 34 10.80 3.15 -17.64
N VAL A 35 10.45 4.33 -18.13
CA VAL A 35 10.09 5.48 -17.29
C VAL A 35 8.74 5.22 -16.62
N SER A 36 8.70 5.34 -15.29
CA SER A 36 7.52 5.07 -14.49
C SER A 36 7.06 6.32 -13.75
N GLY A 37 5.82 6.72 -14.03
CA GLY A 37 5.11 7.84 -13.39
C GLY A 37 4.07 7.34 -12.38
N GLY A 38 3.74 8.16 -11.39
CA GLY A 38 2.82 7.78 -10.31
C GLY A 38 1.84 8.88 -9.90
N THR A 39 0.71 8.44 -9.33
CA THR A 39 -0.25 9.27 -8.60
C THR A 39 -0.48 8.64 -7.23
N TRP A 40 -0.21 9.39 -6.18
CA TRP A 40 -0.44 9.01 -4.79
C TRP A 40 -1.77 9.57 -4.31
N THR A 41 -2.58 8.75 -3.65
CA THR A 41 -3.78 9.19 -2.93
C THR A 41 -3.57 8.89 -1.45
N THR A 42 -3.59 9.93 -0.62
CA THR A 42 -3.47 9.77 0.83
C THR A 42 -4.78 9.30 1.44
N SER A 43 -4.70 8.75 2.64
CA SER A 43 -5.82 8.36 3.50
C SER A 43 -6.90 9.45 3.66
N ASN A 44 -6.51 10.72 3.73
CA ASN A 44 -7.46 11.84 3.80
C ASN A 44 -8.05 12.27 2.44
N GLY A 45 -7.74 11.56 1.36
CA GLY A 45 -8.25 11.80 0.01
C GLY A 45 -7.46 12.83 -0.82
N ALA A 46 -6.34 13.35 -0.33
CA ALA A 46 -5.49 14.24 -1.13
C ALA A 46 -4.76 13.46 -2.23
N VAL A 47 -4.62 14.07 -3.41
CA VAL A 47 -4.06 13.43 -4.59
C VAL A 47 -2.82 14.19 -5.08
N TYR A 48 -1.72 13.47 -5.28
CA TYR A 48 -0.43 13.99 -5.73
C TYR A 48 0.02 13.25 -6.99
N GLY A 49 0.07 13.95 -8.12
CA GLY A 49 0.43 13.37 -9.43
C GLY A 49 1.87 13.66 -9.86
N ASN A 50 2.24 13.18 -11.06
CA ASN A 50 3.55 13.38 -11.69
C ASN A 50 4.74 12.90 -10.85
N LEU A 51 4.54 11.84 -10.06
CA LEU A 51 5.56 11.28 -9.20
C LEU A 51 6.54 10.43 -10.01
N ASN A 52 7.84 10.54 -9.73
CA ASN A 52 8.86 9.67 -10.31
C ASN A 52 8.92 8.36 -9.51
N VAL A 53 8.37 7.28 -10.07
CA VAL A 53 8.30 5.96 -9.43
C VAL A 53 9.18 4.93 -10.14
N ASN A 54 10.31 5.35 -10.73
CA ASN A 54 11.34 4.40 -11.21
C ASN A 54 11.89 3.55 -10.03
N GLU A 55 12.43 2.36 -10.33
CA GLU A 55 13.10 1.47 -9.36
C GLU A 55 14.02 2.20 -8.37
N GLY A 56 13.99 1.79 -7.09
CA GLY A 56 14.87 2.28 -6.03
C GLY A 56 14.23 3.30 -5.09
N CYS A 57 15.07 3.93 -4.26
CA CYS A 57 14.67 4.85 -3.19
C CYS A 57 14.78 6.33 -3.60
N ARG A 58 13.88 7.17 -3.09
CA ARG A 58 13.86 8.63 -3.23
C ARG A 58 12.74 9.25 -2.42
N THR A 59 12.83 10.54 -2.18
CA THR A 59 11.69 11.34 -1.71
C THR A 59 10.75 11.65 -2.88
N LEU A 60 9.45 11.46 -2.68
CA LEU A 60 8.42 11.92 -3.61
C LEU A 60 7.88 13.28 -3.18
N ALA A 61 7.29 14.03 -4.12
CA ALA A 61 6.63 15.31 -3.85
C ALA A 61 5.24 15.12 -3.18
N VAL A 62 5.21 14.34 -2.11
CA VAL A 62 4.05 14.11 -1.24
C VAL A 62 4.36 14.76 0.11
N PRO A 63 3.61 15.77 0.57
CA PRO A 63 3.90 16.48 1.82
C PRO A 63 4.05 15.56 3.03
N GLY A 64 5.14 15.74 3.77
CA GLY A 64 5.46 14.95 4.95
C GLY A 64 6.06 13.57 4.65
N MET A 65 6.10 13.11 3.39
CA MET A 65 6.81 11.89 3.03
C MET A 65 8.31 12.15 3.03
N THR A 66 9.06 11.39 3.83
CA THR A 66 10.50 11.57 3.99
C THR A 66 11.29 10.64 3.06
N ASP A 67 10.77 9.43 2.83
CA ASP A 67 11.42 8.43 1.99
C ASP A 67 10.40 7.49 1.33
N PHE A 68 10.71 7.03 0.12
CA PHE A 68 9.93 6.09 -0.65
C PHE A 68 10.85 5.22 -1.50
N CYS A 69 10.71 3.91 -1.38
CA CYS A 69 11.44 2.93 -2.18
C CYS A 69 10.45 2.01 -2.89
N ILE A 70 10.67 1.80 -4.19
CA ILE A 70 9.90 0.84 -4.99
C ILE A 70 10.84 -0.21 -5.60
N ASP A 71 10.46 -1.47 -5.44
CA ASP A 71 11.10 -2.64 -6.04
C ASP A 71 10.08 -3.28 -6.99
N TRP A 72 10.19 -2.93 -8.27
CA TRP A 72 9.35 -3.42 -9.35
C TRP A 72 9.60 -4.91 -9.61
N ALA A 73 10.83 -5.38 -9.46
CA ALA A 73 11.20 -6.77 -9.70
C ALA A 73 10.41 -7.73 -8.79
N ASN A 74 10.15 -7.31 -7.56
CA ASN A 74 9.44 -8.10 -6.56
C ASN A 74 8.04 -7.54 -6.21
N ARG A 75 7.61 -6.46 -6.88
CA ARG A 75 6.27 -5.84 -6.75
C ARG A 75 5.95 -5.33 -5.35
N ARG A 76 6.90 -4.62 -4.74
CA ARG A 76 6.91 -4.28 -3.32
C ARG A 76 7.50 -2.87 -3.14
N ALA A 77 6.84 -2.01 -2.36
CA ALA A 77 7.28 -0.64 -2.12
C ALA A 77 7.13 -0.27 -0.63
N HIS A 78 8.01 0.55 -0.08
CA HIS A 78 7.88 1.04 1.30
C HIS A 78 8.10 2.53 1.36
N PHE A 79 7.57 3.17 2.40
CA PHE A 79 7.61 4.61 2.56
C PHE A 79 7.55 5.02 4.02
N TYR A 80 7.99 6.24 4.27
CA TYR A 80 8.01 6.87 5.57
C TYR A 80 7.38 8.26 5.48
N PHE A 81 6.54 8.57 6.46
CA PHE A 81 6.11 9.93 6.73
C PHE A 81 6.78 10.44 8.00
N GLU A 82 6.99 11.74 8.09
CA GLU A 82 7.55 12.38 9.29
C GLU A 82 6.71 12.00 10.53
N GLY A 83 7.39 11.49 11.57
CA GLY A 83 6.75 11.03 12.79
C GLY A 83 5.99 9.70 12.68
N GLN A 84 6.03 9.01 11.54
CA GLN A 84 5.44 7.67 11.35
C GLN A 84 6.52 6.59 11.19
N GLY A 85 6.15 5.35 11.51
CA GLY A 85 7.00 4.18 11.23
C GLY A 85 6.99 3.79 9.75
N LYS A 86 7.78 2.76 9.42
CA LYS A 86 7.82 2.14 8.09
C LYS A 86 6.44 1.65 7.69
N ARG A 87 5.97 2.05 6.51
CA ARG A 87 4.74 1.55 5.89
C ARG A 87 5.07 0.91 4.56
N CYS A 88 4.27 -0.07 4.15
CA CYS A 88 4.59 -0.92 3.01
C CYS A 88 3.39 -1.06 2.08
N MET A 89 3.66 -1.25 0.80
CA MET A 89 2.70 -1.44 -0.27
C MET A 89 3.09 -2.62 -1.13
N ARG A 90 2.07 -3.24 -1.70
CA ARG A 90 2.24 -4.30 -2.69
C ARG A 90 1.44 -3.97 -3.94
N GLN A 91 2.02 -4.24 -5.09
CA GLN A 91 1.29 -4.13 -6.34
C GLN A 91 0.20 -5.21 -6.36
N THR A 92 -1.06 -4.80 -6.41
CA THR A 92 -2.21 -5.70 -6.43
C THR A 92 -2.67 -6.00 -7.85
N THR A 93 -2.48 -5.06 -8.78
CA THR A 93 -2.82 -5.24 -10.19
C THR A 93 -1.69 -4.77 -11.11
N SER A 94 -1.61 -5.40 -12.29
CA SER A 94 -0.76 -4.92 -13.37
C SER A 94 -1.42 -5.22 -14.71
N ASP A 95 -1.91 -4.16 -15.36
CA ASP A 95 -2.60 -4.24 -16.64
C ASP A 95 -1.73 -3.66 -17.75
N SER A 96 -1.64 -4.36 -18.87
CA SER A 96 -1.00 -3.82 -20.08
C SER A 96 -2.03 -3.11 -20.95
N TYR A 97 -1.60 -2.01 -21.58
CA TYR A 97 -2.40 -1.31 -22.58
C TYR A 97 -1.51 -0.71 -23.67
N ASN A 98 -2.08 -0.52 -24.85
CA ASN A 98 -1.37 0.11 -25.96
C ASN A 98 -1.25 1.61 -25.72
N CYS A 99 -0.05 2.14 -25.88
CA CYS A 99 0.25 3.55 -25.77
C CYS A 99 1.16 3.99 -26.91
N ASN A 100 1.30 5.30 -27.11
CA ASN A 100 2.18 5.82 -28.15
C ASN A 100 3.63 5.38 -27.86
N GLY A 101 4.23 4.62 -28.80
CA GLY A 101 5.57 4.06 -28.64
C GLY A 101 5.64 2.62 -28.12
N GLY A 102 4.52 1.93 -27.86
CA GLY A 102 4.52 0.49 -27.58
C GLY A 102 3.49 0.03 -26.55
N THR A 103 3.89 -0.93 -25.72
CA THR A 103 3.08 -1.43 -24.59
C THR A 103 3.43 -0.63 -23.34
N CYS A 104 2.40 -0.09 -22.69
CA CYS A 104 2.51 0.51 -21.37
C CYS A 104 1.89 -0.41 -20.32
N HIS A 105 2.27 -0.22 -19.07
CA HIS A 105 1.71 -0.94 -17.93
C HIS A 105 1.10 0.05 -16.94
N ARG A 106 -0.09 -0.28 -16.42
CA ARG A 106 -0.69 0.36 -15.25
C ARG A 106 -0.57 -0.59 -14.07
N GLY A 107 -0.34 -0.04 -12.89
CA GLY A 107 -0.37 -0.81 -11.65
C GLY A 107 -1.10 -0.08 -10.55
N GLU A 108 -1.89 -0.80 -9.77
CA GLU A 108 -2.44 -0.34 -8.50
C GLU A 108 -1.63 -0.95 -7.35
N TRP A 109 -1.42 -0.16 -6.30
CA TRP A 109 -0.58 -0.51 -5.15
C TRP A 109 -1.32 -0.14 -3.87
N ASP A 110 -1.61 -1.16 -3.08
CA ASP A 110 -2.31 -1.05 -1.81
C ASP A 110 -1.33 -1.22 -0.66
N GLU A 111 -1.54 -0.50 0.43
CA GLU A 111 -0.75 -0.70 1.63
C GLU A 111 -1.08 -2.02 2.34
N VAL A 112 -0.03 -2.67 2.80
CA VAL A 112 0.00 -3.99 3.42
C VAL A 112 0.93 -3.96 4.62
N PHE A 113 0.80 -4.94 5.51
CA PHE A 113 1.77 -5.12 6.58
C PHE A 113 3.18 -5.34 6.02
N CYS A 114 4.17 -4.70 6.65
CA CYS A 114 5.58 -4.88 6.33
C CYS A 114 6.08 -6.26 6.80
N ASN A 115 5.88 -7.31 6.00
CA ASN A 115 6.28 -8.69 6.33
C ASN A 115 7.48 -9.22 5.51
N TRP A 116 7.86 -8.51 4.46
CA TRP A 116 9.13 -8.67 3.74
C TRP A 116 10.33 -8.18 4.56
N ARG A 117 11.27 -9.10 4.79
CA ARG A 117 12.64 -8.73 5.20
C ARG A 117 13.29 -8.00 4.03
N VAL A 118 13.79 -6.79 4.26
CA VAL A 118 14.74 -6.18 3.32
C VAL A 118 16.01 -7.02 3.41
N ALA A 119 16.57 -7.44 2.29
CA ALA A 119 17.85 -8.16 2.32
C ALA A 119 18.91 -7.21 2.93
N GLY A 120 19.21 -7.38 4.22
CA GLY A 120 20.12 -6.50 4.98
C GLY A 120 19.63 -6.03 6.35
N GLU A 121 18.33 -6.12 6.67
CA GLU A 121 17.83 -5.82 8.03
C GLU A 121 18.09 -7.04 8.92
N LYS A 122 19.22 -7.05 9.64
CA LYS A 122 19.44 -7.97 10.75
C LYS A 122 18.43 -7.64 11.84
N GLU A 123 17.68 -8.65 12.27
CA GLU A 123 16.81 -8.61 13.45
C GLU A 123 17.70 -8.28 14.65
N GLY A 124 17.55 -7.05 15.16
CA GLY A 124 18.16 -6.63 16.42
C GLY A 124 17.32 -7.18 17.57
N GLU A 125 17.93 -8.14 18.27
CA GLU A 125 17.55 -8.69 19.58
C GLU A 125 17.48 -7.61 20.67
#